data_AF-A0A086YAN4-F1
#
_entry.id   AF-A0A086YAN4-F1
#
_cell.length_a   1.000
_cell.length_b   1.000
_cell.length_c   1.000
_cell.angle_alpha   90.00
_cell.angle_beta   90.00
_cell.angle_gamma   90.00
#
_symmetry.space_group_name_H-M   'P 1'
#
loop_
_entity.id
_entity.type
_entity.pdbx_description
1 polymer ?
#
loop_
_entity_poly.entity_id
_entity_poly.type
_entity_poly.pdbx_seq_one_letter_code
_entity_poly.pdbx_strand_id
1 'polypeptide(L)'
;MIFFTPRSAIPGVLAAVALLSSALPGLAAGFTAEQAEAGKTAYNANCAQCHGMQLEGPEAPGLVGPDIMANWDTPGGLYDFISVAMPPSAPGQLGAATYLDIIAYIMAFNGAQPGPDPLVEDEEKLAAISLTAETAAGPAGGAAPASDSMAADTNVPQAFTWGKPLPGGPAVDTMQTSAAAASSIPQAFTWGKPLPTVE
;
A
#
# COMPACT_ATOMS: atom_id res chain seq x y z
N MET A 1 -19.98 -22.13 85.68
CA MET A 1 -20.52 -22.19 84.31
C MET A 1 -19.91 -21.06 83.52
N ILE A 2 -18.89 -21.34 82.72
CA ILE A 2 -18.25 -20.36 81.81
C ILE A 2 -18.36 -21.00 80.43
N PHE A 3 -19.19 -20.42 79.57
CA PHE A 3 -19.48 -20.93 78.24
C PHE A 3 -18.37 -20.53 77.25
N PHE A 4 -17.81 -21.53 76.58
CA PHE A 4 -16.96 -21.39 75.40
C PHE A 4 -17.83 -20.99 74.19
N THR A 5 -17.45 -19.95 73.45
CA THR A 5 -18.06 -19.65 72.14
C THR A 5 -17.06 -19.97 71.02
N PRO A 6 -17.43 -20.73 69.99
CA PRO A 6 -16.54 -21.01 68.87
C PRO A 6 -16.53 -19.85 67.87
N ARG A 7 -15.35 -19.54 67.35
CA ARG A 7 -15.09 -18.52 66.33
C ARG A 7 -15.29 -19.16 64.95
N SER A 8 -16.36 -18.80 64.25
CA SER A 8 -16.60 -19.19 62.87
C SER A 8 -15.61 -18.49 61.92
N ALA A 9 -14.96 -19.27 61.06
CA ALA A 9 -14.15 -18.78 59.94
C ALA A 9 -15.00 -18.80 58.66
N ILE A 10 -15.03 -17.69 57.93
CA ILE A 10 -15.66 -17.58 56.61
C ILE A 10 -14.53 -17.64 55.57
N PRO A 11 -14.56 -18.57 54.60
CA PRO A 11 -13.60 -18.54 53.49
C PRO A 11 -14.04 -17.49 52.46
N GLY A 12 -13.16 -16.54 52.17
CA GLY A 12 -13.34 -15.53 51.13
C GLY A 12 -13.20 -16.16 49.75
N VAL A 13 -14.25 -16.05 48.92
CA VAL A 13 -14.21 -16.38 47.50
C VAL A 13 -13.65 -15.17 46.75
N LEU A 14 -12.38 -15.26 46.31
CA LEU A 14 -11.78 -14.34 45.35
C LEU A 14 -12.32 -14.70 43.96
N ALA A 15 -13.30 -13.96 43.48
CA ALA A 15 -13.73 -14.00 42.09
C ALA A 15 -12.75 -13.15 41.24
N ALA A 16 -11.93 -13.81 40.43
CA ALA A 16 -11.11 -13.15 39.43
C ALA A 16 -11.99 -12.75 38.24
N VAL A 17 -12.25 -11.45 38.09
CA VAL A 17 -12.90 -10.89 36.89
C VAL A 17 -11.82 -10.73 35.81
N ALA A 18 -11.77 -11.66 34.87
CA ALA A 18 -10.95 -11.52 33.66
C ALA A 18 -11.64 -10.53 32.72
N LEU A 19 -11.07 -9.33 32.59
CA LEU A 19 -11.47 -8.36 31.55
C LEU A 19 -10.96 -8.87 30.20
N LEU A 20 -11.83 -9.52 29.42
CA LEU A 20 -11.59 -9.72 27.99
C LEU A 20 -11.85 -8.39 27.28
N SER A 21 -10.78 -7.64 27.00
CA SER A 21 -10.83 -6.53 26.04
C SER A 21 -10.93 -7.10 24.64
N SER A 22 -12.15 -7.31 24.15
CA SER A 22 -12.40 -7.54 22.73
C SER A 22 -12.15 -6.23 21.98
N ALA A 23 -10.95 -6.07 21.42
CA ALA A 23 -10.76 -5.14 20.31
C ALA A 23 -11.58 -5.70 19.14
N LEU A 24 -12.83 -5.29 19.03
CA LEU A 24 -13.57 -5.45 17.78
C LEU A 24 -12.73 -4.71 16.73
N PRO A 25 -12.34 -5.36 15.62
CA PRO A 25 -11.86 -4.60 14.48
C PRO A 25 -12.95 -3.58 14.17
N GLY A 26 -12.65 -2.30 14.39
CA GLY A 26 -13.55 -1.22 14.03
C GLY A 26 -13.81 -1.36 12.56
N LEU A 27 -15.08 -1.37 12.15
CA LEU A 27 -15.42 -1.05 10.77
C LEU A 27 -14.80 0.33 10.51
N ALA A 28 -13.93 0.44 9.50
CA ALA A 28 -13.33 1.73 9.18
C ALA A 28 -14.43 2.75 8.89
N ALA A 29 -14.17 3.99 9.27
CA ALA A 29 -14.95 5.08 8.74
C ALA A 29 -14.53 5.32 7.28
N GLY A 30 -15.48 5.19 6.35
CA GLY A 30 -15.43 5.94 5.10
C GLY A 30 -14.90 5.25 3.84
N PHE A 31 -15.42 4.07 3.50
CA PHE A 31 -15.63 3.60 2.11
C PHE A 31 -16.32 2.25 2.11
N THR A 32 -16.98 1.87 1.00
CA THR A 32 -17.56 0.52 0.84
C THR A 32 -16.65 -0.43 0.07
N ALA A 33 -16.90 -1.74 0.20
CA ALA A 33 -16.18 -2.75 -0.58
C ALA A 33 -16.38 -2.57 -2.10
N GLU A 34 -17.57 -2.13 -2.51
CA GLU A 34 -17.89 -1.84 -3.91
C GLU A 34 -17.06 -0.66 -4.44
N GLN A 35 -16.86 0.39 -3.64
CA GLN A 35 -15.99 1.51 -4.01
C GLN A 35 -14.53 1.07 -4.16
N ALA A 36 -14.02 0.24 -3.26
CA ALA A 36 -12.66 -0.27 -3.37
C ALA A 36 -12.48 -1.15 -4.64
N GLU A 37 -13.46 -1.96 -5.01
CA GLU A 37 -13.38 -2.79 -6.23
C GLU A 37 -13.51 -1.95 -7.51
N ALA A 38 -14.43 -0.98 -7.54
CA ALA A 38 -14.53 -0.01 -8.64
C ALA A 38 -13.23 0.81 -8.76
N GLY A 39 -12.67 1.21 -7.62
CA GLY A 39 -11.43 1.94 -7.49
C GLY A 39 -10.24 1.18 -8.04
N LYS A 40 -10.14 -0.12 -7.75
CA LYS A 40 -9.10 -0.99 -8.30
C LYS A 40 -9.14 -1.02 -9.82
N THR A 41 -10.35 -1.15 -10.38
CA THR A 41 -10.55 -1.13 -11.83
C THR A 41 -10.11 0.21 -12.43
N ALA A 42 -10.54 1.33 -11.83
CA ALA A 42 -10.17 2.67 -12.29
C ALA A 42 -8.67 2.95 -12.14
N TYR A 43 -8.06 2.54 -11.03
CA TYR A 43 -6.64 2.66 -10.76
C TYR A 43 -5.81 1.91 -11.80
N ASN A 44 -6.18 0.67 -12.11
CA ASN A 44 -5.48 -0.13 -13.11
C ASN A 44 -5.52 0.51 -14.50
N ALA A 45 -6.62 1.18 -14.85
CA ALA A 45 -6.79 1.84 -16.13
C ALA A 45 -6.04 3.19 -16.23
N ASN A 46 -5.86 3.90 -15.11
CA ASN A 46 -5.44 5.31 -15.14
C ASN A 46 -4.13 5.62 -14.40
N CYS A 47 -3.71 4.76 -13.47
CA CYS A 47 -2.64 5.06 -12.50
C CYS A 47 -1.52 4.01 -12.54
N ALA A 48 -1.87 2.73 -12.71
CA ALA A 48 -0.94 1.61 -12.55
C ALA A 48 0.21 1.60 -13.56
N GLN A 49 0.09 2.29 -14.71
CA GLN A 49 1.18 2.41 -15.68
C GLN A 49 2.43 3.08 -15.08
N CYS A 50 2.27 3.97 -14.09
CA CYS A 50 3.38 4.67 -13.45
C CYS A 50 3.54 4.27 -11.97
N HIS A 51 2.43 4.05 -11.27
CA HIS A 51 2.44 3.71 -9.84
C HIS A 51 2.50 2.19 -9.57
N GLY A 52 2.46 1.36 -10.60
CA GLY A 52 2.52 -0.10 -10.50
C GLY A 52 1.17 -0.74 -10.14
N MET A 53 1.01 -2.02 -10.50
CA MET A 53 -0.24 -2.78 -10.29
C MET A 53 -0.50 -3.12 -8.82
N GLN A 54 0.55 -3.10 -8.00
CA GLN A 54 0.55 -3.35 -6.56
C GLN A 54 0.92 -2.08 -5.78
N LEU A 55 0.75 -0.90 -6.40
CA LEU A 55 1.06 0.40 -5.81
C LEU A 55 2.55 0.54 -5.43
N GLU A 56 3.43 -0.28 -6.03
CA GLU A 56 4.82 -0.41 -5.65
C GLU A 56 5.71 0.73 -6.17
N GLY A 57 5.23 1.50 -7.15
CA GLY A 57 5.90 2.69 -7.69
C GLY A 57 7.29 2.45 -8.29
N PRO A 58 7.43 1.68 -9.39
CA PRO A 58 8.73 1.49 -10.04
C PRO A 58 9.19 2.73 -10.81
N GLU A 59 8.24 3.49 -11.39
CA GLU A 59 8.51 4.69 -12.20
C GLU A 59 8.00 6.00 -11.56
N ALA A 60 7.02 5.92 -10.66
CA ALA A 60 6.46 7.02 -9.88
C ALA A 60 6.44 6.66 -8.38
N PRO A 61 6.17 7.60 -7.45
CA PRO A 61 6.12 7.26 -6.03
C PRO A 61 5.18 6.08 -5.73
N GLY A 62 5.63 5.15 -4.89
CA GLY A 62 4.77 4.09 -4.38
C GLY A 62 3.58 4.67 -3.61
N LEU A 63 2.46 3.95 -3.62
CA LEU A 63 1.22 4.32 -2.92
C LEU A 63 0.86 3.31 -1.82
N VAL A 64 1.83 2.49 -1.42
CA VAL A 64 1.72 1.48 -0.36
C VAL A 64 2.66 1.81 0.80
N GLY A 65 2.20 1.58 2.02
CA GLY A 65 2.98 1.68 3.25
C GLY A 65 2.62 2.88 4.13
N PRO A 66 3.11 2.87 5.40
CA PRO A 66 2.74 3.86 6.40
C PRO A 66 3.20 5.28 6.05
N ASP A 67 4.35 5.42 5.37
CA ASP A 67 4.91 6.73 5.04
C ASP A 67 3.98 7.52 4.10
N ILE A 68 3.37 6.85 3.13
CA ILE A 68 2.44 7.50 2.20
C ILE A 68 1.12 7.84 2.90
N MET A 69 0.61 6.95 3.75
CA MET A 69 -0.60 7.22 4.53
C MET A 69 -0.41 8.39 5.48
N ALA A 70 0.81 8.58 6.01
CA ALA A 70 1.17 9.73 6.83
C ALA A 70 1.34 11.03 6.01
N ASN A 71 1.84 10.96 4.77
CA ASN A 71 2.02 12.17 3.95
C ASN A 71 0.73 12.91 3.61
N TRP A 72 -0.40 12.19 3.53
CA TRP A 72 -1.69 12.77 3.15
C TRP A 72 -2.60 13.05 4.34
N ASP A 73 -2.33 12.44 5.50
CA ASP A 73 -3.12 12.42 6.75
C ASP A 73 -4.56 11.90 6.61
N THR A 74 -5.29 12.35 5.60
CA THR A 74 -6.72 12.11 5.36
C THR A 74 -7.00 11.80 3.89
N PRO A 75 -8.10 11.10 3.57
CA PRO A 75 -8.60 10.96 2.20
C PRO A 75 -8.81 12.29 1.48
N GLY A 76 -9.20 13.35 2.20
CA GLY A 76 -9.40 14.69 1.65
C GLY A 76 -8.11 15.28 1.09
N GLY A 77 -7.01 15.20 1.84
CA GLY A 77 -5.71 15.67 1.37
C GLY A 77 -5.22 14.93 0.12
N LEU A 78 -5.46 13.62 0.06
CA LEU A 78 -5.16 12.83 -1.14
C LEU A 78 -6.07 13.23 -2.32
N TYR A 79 -7.37 13.41 -2.10
CA TYR A 79 -8.35 13.84 -3.10
C TYR A 79 -7.99 15.19 -3.72
N ASP A 80 -7.67 16.17 -2.89
CA ASP A 80 -7.33 17.53 -3.32
C ASP A 80 -6.14 17.53 -4.28
N PHE A 81 -5.16 16.66 -4.06
CA PHE A 81 -4.03 16.52 -4.97
C PHE A 81 -4.39 15.78 -6.26
N ILE A 82 -4.95 14.58 -6.14
CA ILE A 82 -5.14 13.73 -7.33
C ILE A 82 -6.20 14.30 -8.28
N SER A 83 -7.20 15.02 -7.76
CA SER A 83 -8.26 15.63 -8.57
C SER A 83 -7.78 16.80 -9.43
N VAL A 84 -6.59 17.36 -9.16
CA VAL A 84 -6.04 18.49 -9.93
C VAL A 84 -4.70 18.18 -10.61
N ALA A 85 -4.00 17.14 -10.17
CA ALA A 85 -2.66 16.81 -10.67
C ALA A 85 -2.59 15.47 -11.42
N MET A 86 -3.58 14.59 -11.26
CA MET A 86 -3.55 13.23 -11.81
C MET A 86 -4.74 12.95 -12.74
N PRO A 87 -4.58 12.09 -13.77
CA PRO A 87 -3.29 11.63 -14.32
C PRO A 87 -2.49 12.79 -14.96
N PRO A 88 -1.15 12.75 -15.04
CA PRO A 88 -0.37 13.88 -15.55
C PRO A 88 -0.65 14.23 -17.01
N SER A 89 -1.07 13.25 -17.82
CA SER A 89 -1.45 13.45 -19.21
C SER A 89 -2.78 14.19 -19.37
N ALA A 90 -3.64 14.16 -18.35
CA ALA A 90 -4.93 14.84 -18.34
C ALA A 90 -5.48 15.01 -16.91
N PRO A 91 -4.99 16.02 -16.18
CA PRO A 91 -5.36 16.22 -14.78
C PRO A 91 -6.86 16.53 -14.60
N GLY A 92 -7.46 15.94 -13.56
CA GLY A 92 -8.86 16.20 -13.16
C GLY A 92 -9.94 15.59 -14.05
N GLN A 93 -9.56 14.80 -15.06
CA GLN A 93 -10.52 14.32 -16.06
C GLN A 93 -11.44 13.18 -15.59
N LEU A 94 -11.13 12.51 -14.47
CA LEU A 94 -11.83 11.27 -14.07
C LEU A 94 -13.16 11.55 -13.35
N GLY A 95 -13.34 12.75 -12.79
CA GLY A 95 -14.49 13.12 -11.99
C GLY A 95 -14.42 12.61 -10.55
N ALA A 96 -15.15 13.30 -9.66
CA ALA A 96 -15.06 13.12 -8.21
C ALA A 96 -15.31 11.68 -7.75
N ALA A 97 -16.39 11.06 -8.21
CA ALA A 97 -16.75 9.69 -7.83
C ALA A 97 -15.64 8.68 -8.14
N THR A 98 -15.01 8.78 -9.32
CA THR A 98 -13.92 7.89 -9.71
C THR A 98 -12.66 8.11 -8.89
N TYR A 99 -12.33 9.37 -8.54
CA TYR A 99 -11.20 9.62 -7.63
C TYR A 99 -11.45 9.07 -6.23
N LEU A 100 -12.67 9.20 -5.70
CA LEU A 100 -13.03 8.65 -4.39
C LEU A 100 -12.99 7.12 -4.37
N ASP A 101 -13.45 6.47 -5.45
CA ASP A 101 -13.31 5.02 -5.60
C ASP A 101 -11.81 4.62 -5.62
N ILE A 102 -10.96 5.33 -6.37
CA ILE A 102 -9.51 5.10 -6.38
C ILE A 102 -8.90 5.26 -4.97
N ILE A 103 -9.31 6.26 -4.22
CA ILE A 103 -8.85 6.47 -2.83
C ILE A 103 -9.29 5.31 -1.94
N ALA A 104 -10.55 4.86 -2.05
CA ALA A 104 -11.05 3.70 -1.33
C ALA A 104 -10.22 2.43 -1.64
N TYR A 105 -9.82 2.24 -2.89
CA TYR A 105 -8.91 1.16 -3.26
C TYR A 105 -7.53 1.28 -2.60
N ILE A 106 -6.92 2.47 -2.63
CA ILE A 106 -5.62 2.72 -2.01
C ILE A 106 -5.70 2.44 -0.49
N MET A 107 -6.77 2.89 0.18
CA MET A 107 -7.01 2.62 1.60
C MET A 107 -7.13 1.11 1.86
N ALA A 108 -7.96 0.40 1.10
CA ALA A 108 -8.15 -1.04 1.23
C ALA A 108 -6.84 -1.82 0.99
N PHE A 109 -6.07 -1.43 -0.03
CA PHE A 109 -4.78 -2.04 -0.33
C PHE A 109 -3.80 -1.87 0.84
N ASN A 110 -3.87 -0.73 1.53
CA ASN A 110 -3.04 -0.41 2.70
C ASN A 110 -3.59 -0.98 4.03
N GLY A 111 -4.66 -1.77 4.00
CA GLY A 111 -5.15 -2.51 5.18
C GLY A 111 -6.40 -1.95 5.84
N ALA A 112 -6.95 -0.83 5.35
CA ALA A 112 -8.22 -0.32 5.84
C ALA A 112 -9.36 -1.30 5.54
N GLN A 113 -10.28 -1.46 6.48
CA GLN A 113 -11.40 -2.40 6.36
C GLN A 113 -12.65 -1.70 5.83
N PRO A 114 -13.30 -2.18 4.76
CA PRO A 114 -14.49 -1.52 4.22
C PRO A 114 -15.62 -1.44 5.26
N GLY A 115 -16.35 -0.32 5.24
CA GLY A 115 -17.52 -0.04 6.07
C GLY A 115 -18.82 0.03 5.25
N PRO A 116 -19.95 0.31 5.91
CA PRO A 116 -21.25 0.46 5.24
C PRO A 116 -21.43 1.83 4.56
N ASP A 117 -20.67 2.83 4.99
CA ASP A 117 -20.79 4.20 4.51
C ASP A 117 -19.79 4.49 3.39
N PRO A 118 -20.25 5.04 2.25
CA PRO A 118 -19.35 5.36 1.16
C PRO A 118 -18.50 6.59 1.47
N LEU A 119 -17.30 6.62 0.88
CA LEU A 119 -16.50 7.82 0.74
C LEU A 119 -17.24 8.76 -0.22
N VAL A 120 -17.50 9.99 0.20
CA VAL A 120 -18.26 11.00 -0.55
C VAL A 120 -17.46 12.29 -0.66
N GLU A 121 -17.74 13.10 -1.69
CA GLU A 121 -17.09 14.40 -1.91
C GLU A 121 -17.66 15.44 -0.93
N ASP A 122 -17.33 15.26 0.34
CA ASP A 122 -17.72 16.12 1.45
C ASP A 122 -16.48 16.38 2.30
N GLU A 123 -16.03 17.63 2.30
CA GLU A 123 -14.76 18.05 2.92
C GLU A 123 -14.68 17.63 4.40
N GLU A 124 -15.77 17.81 5.15
CA GLU A 124 -15.80 17.49 6.58
C GLU A 124 -15.69 15.98 6.83
N LYS A 125 -16.40 15.17 6.05
CA LYS A 125 -16.32 13.71 6.14
C LYS A 125 -14.96 13.17 5.72
N LEU A 126 -14.38 13.72 4.66
CA LEU A 126 -13.06 13.32 4.17
C LEU A 126 -11.96 13.69 5.18
N ALA A 127 -12.05 14.86 5.81
CA ALA A 127 -11.08 15.32 6.81
C ALA A 127 -11.21 14.58 8.16
N ALA A 128 -12.37 14.00 8.46
CA ALA A 128 -12.60 13.24 9.70
C ALA A 128 -11.93 11.86 9.71
N ILE A 129 -11.52 11.35 8.55
CA ILE A 129 -10.91 10.02 8.41
C ILE A 129 -9.40 10.14 8.48
N SER A 130 -8.77 9.44 9.43
CA SER A 130 -7.31 9.36 9.54
C SER A 130 -6.78 8.18 8.75
N LEU A 131 -6.04 8.43 7.66
CA LEU A 131 -5.44 7.36 6.85
C LEU A 131 -4.50 6.48 7.68
N THR A 132 -3.63 7.08 8.48
CA THR A 132 -2.68 6.34 9.32
C THR A 132 -3.36 5.43 10.34
N ALA A 133 -4.48 5.87 10.93
CA ALA A 133 -5.25 5.05 11.86
C ALA A 133 -5.98 3.90 11.13
N GLU A 134 -6.64 4.20 10.01
CA GLU A 134 -7.41 3.21 9.26
C GLU A 134 -6.53 2.14 8.61
N THR A 135 -5.30 2.50 8.21
CA THR A 135 -4.34 1.57 7.57
C THR A 135 -3.32 1.00 8.56
N ALA A 136 -3.54 1.13 9.87
CA ALA A 136 -2.57 0.68 10.88
C ALA A 136 -2.31 -0.85 10.83
N ALA A 137 -3.25 -1.62 10.29
CA ALA A 137 -3.07 -3.06 10.05
C ALA A 137 -2.02 -3.37 8.98
N GLY A 138 -1.68 -2.39 8.14
CA GLY A 138 -0.77 -2.54 7.02
C GLY A 138 -1.39 -3.31 5.85
N PRO A 139 -0.73 -3.28 4.68
CA PRO A 139 -1.24 -3.91 3.48
C PRO A 139 -1.43 -5.41 3.67
N ALA A 140 -2.64 -5.90 3.36
CA ALA A 140 -2.98 -7.32 3.39
C ALA A 140 -2.21 -8.04 2.28
N GLY A 141 -1.01 -8.52 2.60
CA GLY A 141 -0.12 -9.21 1.65
C GLY A 141 1.11 -8.41 1.22
N GLY A 142 1.65 -7.54 2.09
CA GLY A 142 2.89 -6.83 1.84
C GLY A 142 3.78 -6.76 3.07
N ALA A 143 4.36 -7.90 3.47
CA ALA A 143 5.70 -7.80 4.04
C ALA A 143 6.59 -7.25 2.91
N ALA A 144 6.98 -5.98 3.00
CA ALA A 144 8.23 -5.56 2.36
C ALA A 144 9.31 -6.55 2.81
N PRO A 145 10.24 -6.99 1.94
CA PRO A 145 11.32 -7.81 2.41
C PRO A 145 12.04 -6.98 3.47
N ALA A 146 12.02 -7.48 4.71
CA ALA A 146 13.08 -7.17 5.64
C ALA A 146 14.38 -7.33 4.84
N SER A 147 15.27 -6.34 4.95
CA SER A 147 16.61 -6.46 4.41
C SER A 147 17.32 -7.57 5.16
N ASP A 148 17.04 -8.82 4.78
CA ASP A 148 17.75 -9.97 5.28
C ASP A 148 19.05 -10.07 4.49
N SER A 149 20.11 -9.84 5.25
CA SER A 149 21.45 -10.22 4.88
C SER A 149 21.46 -11.70 4.53
N MET A 150 21.76 -12.00 3.27
CA MET A 150 22.43 -13.19 2.76
C MET A 150 22.27 -14.48 3.59
N ALA A 151 21.35 -15.33 3.16
CA ALA A 151 21.59 -16.78 3.17
C ALA A 151 20.94 -17.38 1.93
N ALA A 152 21.80 -17.72 0.96
CA ALA A 152 21.44 -18.52 -0.18
C ALA A 152 20.97 -19.90 0.29
N ASP A 153 19.88 -20.39 -0.29
CA ASP A 153 19.73 -21.82 -0.51
C ASP A 153 18.93 -22.11 -1.78
N THR A 154 19.19 -23.28 -2.31
CA THR A 154 19.44 -23.51 -3.73
C THR A 154 18.34 -24.41 -4.26
N ASN A 155 17.29 -23.87 -4.88
CA ASN A 155 16.43 -24.66 -5.77
C ASN A 155 15.55 -23.80 -6.68
N VAL A 156 16.01 -23.52 -7.90
CA VAL A 156 15.12 -23.15 -9.00
C VAL A 156 15.35 -24.14 -10.14
N PRO A 157 14.35 -24.98 -10.50
CA PRO A 157 14.46 -25.83 -11.66
C PRO A 157 14.59 -24.98 -12.93
N GLN A 158 15.68 -25.23 -13.66
CA GLN A 158 16.02 -24.53 -14.89
C GLN A 158 15.02 -24.88 -15.99
N ALA A 159 14.15 -23.96 -16.36
CA ALA A 159 13.44 -23.98 -17.64
C ALA A 159 13.37 -22.54 -18.19
N PHE A 160 13.45 -22.42 -19.51
CA PHE A 160 13.60 -21.18 -20.30
C PHE A 160 15.03 -20.66 -20.46
N THR A 161 15.91 -21.48 -21.03
CA THR A 161 17.07 -20.95 -21.77
C THR A 161 16.61 -20.59 -23.18
N TRP A 162 16.45 -19.29 -23.45
CA TRP A 162 16.38 -18.78 -24.82
C TRP A 162 17.81 -18.82 -25.39
N GLY A 163 18.06 -19.64 -26.43
CA GLY A 163 19.33 -19.61 -27.17
C GLY A 163 20.10 -20.92 -27.37
N LYS A 164 19.46 -22.09 -27.40
CA LYS A 164 20.08 -23.33 -27.91
C LYS A 164 19.40 -23.76 -29.22
N PRO A 165 20.09 -23.81 -30.38
CA PRO A 165 19.51 -24.33 -31.60
C PRO A 165 19.36 -25.87 -31.52
N LEU A 166 18.23 -26.37 -32.03
CA LEU A 166 17.92 -27.79 -32.10
C LEU A 166 18.82 -28.51 -33.13
N PRO A 167 19.18 -29.78 -32.91
CA PRO A 167 19.99 -30.54 -33.86
C PRO A 167 19.17 -30.79 -35.15
N GLY A 168 19.66 -30.28 -36.29
CA GLY A 168 19.11 -30.57 -37.63
C GLY A 168 18.78 -29.38 -38.54
N GLY A 169 19.03 -28.13 -38.15
CA GLY A 169 18.84 -26.93 -39.01
C GLY A 169 20.14 -26.46 -39.68
N PRO A 170 20.10 -25.85 -40.88
CA PRO A 170 21.31 -25.37 -41.56
C PRO A 170 21.99 -24.23 -40.79
N ALA A 171 23.33 -24.25 -40.79
CA ALA A 171 24.19 -23.34 -40.04
C ALA A 171 23.99 -21.88 -40.45
N VAL A 172 23.80 -21.00 -39.45
CA VAL A 172 23.86 -19.55 -39.62
C VAL A 172 25.31 -19.10 -39.45
N ASP A 173 26.01 -18.97 -40.57
CA ASP A 173 27.25 -18.22 -40.63
C ASP A 173 26.97 -16.72 -40.56
N THR A 174 27.88 -16.01 -39.90
CA THR A 174 28.07 -14.55 -39.87
C THR A 174 27.05 -13.70 -39.10
N MET A 175 27.45 -13.26 -37.90
CA MET A 175 27.45 -11.83 -37.58
C MET A 175 28.54 -11.50 -36.57
N GLN A 176 29.27 -10.43 -36.91
CA GLN A 176 30.52 -9.97 -36.35
C GLN A 176 30.42 -9.48 -34.91
N THR A 177 31.50 -9.72 -34.19
CA THR A 177 31.89 -9.01 -32.97
C THR A 177 32.15 -7.53 -33.27
N SER A 178 31.60 -6.64 -32.45
CA SER A 178 32.12 -5.29 -32.21
C SER A 178 31.77 -4.86 -30.79
N ALA A 179 32.75 -4.27 -30.14
CA ALA A 179 32.91 -4.15 -28.70
C ALA A 179 32.23 -2.92 -28.07
N ALA A 180 31.94 -3.08 -26.76
CA ALA A 180 31.94 -2.08 -25.68
C ALA A 180 31.12 -0.79 -25.84
N ALA A 181 29.96 -0.79 -25.18
CA ALA A 181 29.24 0.42 -24.76
C ALA A 181 29.96 1.07 -23.57
N ALA A 182 30.17 2.40 -23.64
CA ALA A 182 30.48 3.23 -22.50
C ALA A 182 29.18 3.71 -21.84
N SER A 183 29.10 3.55 -20.53
CA SER A 183 28.03 4.02 -19.66
C SER A 183 27.83 5.54 -19.73
N SER A 184 26.58 5.97 -19.77
CA SER A 184 26.17 7.27 -19.22
C SER A 184 24.69 7.24 -18.84
N ILE A 185 24.43 6.92 -17.58
CA ILE A 185 23.13 7.13 -16.91
C ILE A 185 23.07 8.61 -16.53
N PRO A 186 22.07 9.41 -16.99
CA PRO A 186 21.91 10.77 -16.52
C PRO A 186 21.53 10.77 -15.02
N GLN A 187 22.20 11.64 -14.28
CA GLN A 187 22.13 11.75 -12.82
C GLN A 187 20.74 12.26 -12.36
N ALA A 188 20.31 11.73 -11.22
CA ALA A 188 19.06 12.04 -10.54
C ALA A 188 18.84 13.54 -10.27
N PHE A 189 17.60 13.99 -10.45
CA PHE A 189 17.12 15.28 -9.95
C PHE A 189 17.05 15.24 -8.43
N THR A 190 17.82 16.11 -7.77
CA THR A 190 17.73 16.35 -6.33
C THR A 190 16.80 17.54 -6.09
N TRP A 191 15.63 17.29 -5.49
CA TRP A 191 14.69 18.35 -5.11
C TRP A 191 15.19 19.06 -3.85
N GLY A 192 15.31 20.40 -3.89
CA GLY A 192 15.67 21.22 -2.72
C GLY A 192 16.74 22.30 -2.94
N LYS A 193 17.23 22.53 -4.15
CA LYS A 193 18.15 23.66 -4.46
C LYS A 193 17.52 24.63 -5.47
N PRO A 194 17.61 25.96 -5.25
CA PRO A 194 17.09 26.93 -6.21
C PRO A 194 17.90 26.87 -7.51
N LEU A 195 17.18 26.92 -8.64
CA LEU A 195 17.75 26.88 -9.98
C LEU A 195 18.50 28.19 -10.30
N PRO A 196 19.61 28.15 -11.05
CA PRO A 196 20.32 29.36 -11.43
C PRO A 196 19.47 30.21 -12.38
N THR A 197 19.37 31.51 -12.07
CA THR A 197 18.79 32.52 -12.95
C THR A 197 19.74 32.80 -14.09
N VAL A 198 19.25 32.69 -15.33
CA VAL A 198 19.97 33.13 -16.52
C VAL A 198 19.76 34.65 -16.69
N GLU A 199 20.87 35.38 -16.82
CA GLU A 199 20.91 36.76 -17.33
C GLU A 199 20.66 36.81 -18.84
#